data_AF-A0A0G0MEZ0-F1
#
_entry.id   AF-A0A0G0MEZ0-F1
#
_cell.length_a   1.000
_cell.length_b   1.000
_cell.length_c   1.000
_cell.angle_alpha   90.00
_cell.angle_beta   90.00
_cell.angle_gamma   90.00
#
_symmetry.space_group_name_H-M   'P 1'
#
loop_
_entity.id
_entity.type
_entity.pdbx_description
1 polymer ?
#
loop_
_entity_poly.entity_id
_entity_poly.type
_entity_poly.pdbx_seq_one_letter_code
_entity_poly.pdbx_strand_id
1 'polypeptide(L)'
;MKMPIIVIPSWMKKKWIRWERHIELSKRQQFIVITFFLTLILMLTQLISVEYIRYPLVVLLAAITYIGSAFGLRDDLRGVEWFTLLIPLTLYSAAVALFYFLLPARWLTRIPVAFLYAFGLYGYLLTQNIYNVAANRTIALLRAARSVGFLLTIITYYLLVLTILSFRSYPFFNSLFIGGISWLHIFPALWSVELTEKASGRVIALSISLAVVLSQLSWAFSLWPMPTTMIALLLSSVLYSTVGMAQEYLSQKLYKKTIIEFVSVCVIVFLAALLTTRWRGI
;
A
#
# COMPACT_ATOMS: atom_id res chain seq x y z
N MET A 1 -45.95 0.00 35.09
CA MET A 1 -46.34 -0.27 33.69
C MET A 1 -45.12 -0.88 32.99
N LYS A 2 -45.06 -2.23 32.89
CA LYS A 2 -43.91 -2.95 32.32
C LYS A 2 -44.10 -3.05 30.80
N MET A 3 -43.22 -2.41 30.02
CA MET A 3 -43.19 -2.57 28.56
C MET A 3 -42.70 -3.99 28.20
N PRO A 4 -43.28 -4.64 27.19
CA PRO A 4 -42.83 -5.97 26.77
C PRO A 4 -41.53 -5.87 25.99
N ILE A 5 -40.59 -6.74 26.33
CA ILE A 5 -39.34 -6.95 25.62
C ILE A 5 -39.69 -7.59 24.27
N ILE A 6 -39.48 -6.86 23.18
CA ILE A 6 -39.60 -7.39 21.83
C ILE A 6 -38.51 -8.44 21.65
N VAL A 7 -38.90 -9.72 21.73
CA VAL A 7 -38.04 -10.86 21.42
C VAL A 7 -37.86 -10.88 19.90
N ILE A 8 -36.70 -10.42 19.44
CA ILE A 8 -36.32 -10.54 18.03
C ILE A 8 -36.12 -12.03 17.73
N PRO A 9 -36.87 -12.60 16.77
CA PRO A 9 -36.85 -14.03 16.52
C PRO A 9 -35.53 -14.48 15.84
N SER A 10 -35.04 -15.65 16.26
CA SER A 10 -33.70 -16.19 15.96
C SER A 10 -33.41 -16.44 14.47
N TRP A 11 -34.41 -16.44 13.61
CA TRP A 11 -34.27 -16.62 12.15
C TRP A 11 -33.67 -15.41 11.44
N MET A 12 -33.58 -14.24 12.10
CA MET A 12 -32.91 -13.04 11.57
C MET A 12 -31.40 -12.97 11.87
N LYS A 13 -30.81 -13.97 12.54
CA LYS A 13 -29.34 -14.11 12.62
C LYS A 13 -28.81 -14.61 11.27
N LYS A 14 -28.68 -13.65 10.35
CA LYS A 14 -27.92 -13.64 9.11
C LYS A 14 -26.99 -14.84 8.98
N LYS A 15 -27.45 -15.86 8.27
CA LYS A 15 -26.68 -17.02 7.82
C LYS A 15 -25.67 -16.49 6.80
N TRP A 16 -24.55 -15.95 7.28
CA TRP A 16 -23.39 -15.68 6.43
C TRP A 16 -22.97 -17.02 5.87
N ILE A 17 -23.18 -17.18 4.56
CA ILE A 17 -22.91 -18.39 3.81
C ILE A 17 -21.42 -18.69 3.97
N ARG A 18 -21.10 -19.58 4.90
CA ARG A 18 -19.77 -20.16 5.06
C ARG A 18 -19.61 -21.12 3.88
N TRP A 19 -19.00 -20.63 2.80
CA TRP A 19 -18.56 -21.46 1.68
C TRP A 19 -17.47 -22.39 2.20
N GLU A 20 -17.88 -23.57 2.69
CA GLU A 20 -16.98 -24.65 3.08
C GLU A 20 -16.13 -25.03 1.87
N ARG A 21 -14.80 -24.95 2.02
CA ARG A 21 -13.88 -25.26 0.94
C ARG A 21 -13.83 -26.79 0.79
N HIS A 22 -14.13 -27.30 -0.39
CA HIS A 22 -13.79 -28.67 -0.80
C HIS A 22 -12.33 -28.83 -1.27
N ILE A 23 -11.44 -27.89 -0.92
CA ILE A 23 -10.04 -27.88 -1.36
C ILE A 23 -9.12 -27.83 -0.12
N GLU A 24 -8.41 -28.93 0.14
CA GLU A 24 -7.45 -29.11 1.24
C GLU A 24 -6.09 -28.42 1.00
N LEU A 25 -6.08 -27.16 0.55
CA LEU A 25 -4.82 -26.43 0.40
C LEU A 25 -4.42 -25.75 1.70
N SER A 26 -3.15 -25.90 2.09
CA SER A 26 -2.59 -25.09 3.18
C SER A 26 -2.60 -23.61 2.81
N LYS A 27 -2.72 -22.71 3.79
CA LYS A 27 -2.71 -21.24 3.59
C LYS A 27 -1.51 -20.76 2.76
N ARG A 28 -0.34 -21.36 2.98
CA ARG A 28 0.89 -21.01 2.25
C ARG A 28 0.82 -21.43 0.78
N GLN A 29 0.33 -22.63 0.50
CA GLN A 29 0.10 -23.08 -0.89
C GLN A 29 -0.95 -22.21 -1.58
N GLN A 30 -2.01 -21.82 -0.88
CA GLN A 30 -3.02 -20.91 -1.42
C GLN A 30 -2.40 -19.56 -1.83
N PHE A 31 -1.51 -18.98 -1.02
CA PHE A 31 -0.82 -17.73 -1.38
C PHE A 31 0.12 -17.89 -2.57
N ILE A 32 0.79 -19.04 -2.70
CA ILE A 32 1.63 -19.34 -3.88
C ILE A 32 0.75 -19.40 -5.13
N VAL A 33 -0.40 -20.09 -5.08
CA VAL A 33 -1.34 -20.19 -6.20
C VAL A 33 -1.88 -18.81 -6.59
N ILE A 34 -2.33 -18.00 -5.62
CA ILE A 34 -2.83 -16.64 -5.87
C ILE A 34 -1.73 -15.78 -6.51
N THR A 35 -0.51 -15.82 -5.98
CA THR A 35 0.63 -15.05 -6.48
C THR A 35 0.96 -15.45 -7.92
N PHE A 36 1.06 -16.75 -8.19
CA PHE A 36 1.35 -17.28 -9.51
C PHE A 36 0.27 -16.87 -10.52
N PHE A 37 -1.00 -17.05 -10.18
CA PHE A 37 -2.13 -16.69 -11.02
C PHE A 37 -2.17 -15.19 -11.33
N LEU A 38 -2.00 -14.33 -10.31
CA LEU A 38 -1.97 -12.88 -10.49
C LEU A 38 -0.75 -12.42 -11.29
N THR A 39 0.39 -13.11 -11.17
CA THR A 39 1.60 -12.83 -11.97
C THR A 39 1.37 -13.18 -13.43
N LEU A 40 0.70 -14.31 -13.73
CA LEU A 40 0.30 -14.65 -15.10
C LEU A 40 -0.64 -13.59 -15.69
N ILE A 41 -1.65 -13.14 -14.93
CA ILE A 41 -2.54 -12.07 -15.39
C ILE A 41 -1.74 -10.80 -15.67
N LEU A 42 -0.85 -10.39 -14.77
CA LEU A 42 0.04 -9.24 -15.01
C LEU A 42 0.80 -9.42 -16.33
N MET A 43 1.45 -10.56 -16.55
CA MET A 43 2.18 -10.83 -17.80
C MET A 43 1.28 -10.75 -19.03
N LEU A 44 0.04 -11.26 -18.97
CA LEU A 44 -0.93 -11.14 -20.06
C LEU A 44 -1.28 -9.68 -20.36
N THR A 45 -1.43 -8.84 -19.33
CA THR A 45 -1.66 -7.39 -19.55
C THR A 45 -0.50 -6.71 -20.28
N GLN A 46 0.73 -7.22 -20.14
CA GLN A 46 1.93 -6.67 -20.78
C GLN A 46 2.09 -7.07 -22.26
N LEU A 47 1.31 -8.05 -22.73
CA LEU A 47 1.30 -8.49 -24.13
C LEU A 47 0.37 -7.63 -25.01
N ILE A 48 -0.63 -6.99 -24.40
CA ILE A 48 -1.62 -6.18 -25.10
C ILE A 48 -1.05 -4.77 -25.29
N SER A 49 -0.73 -4.40 -26.53
CA SER A 49 -0.10 -3.11 -26.85
C SER A 49 -1.11 -1.96 -27.06
N VAL A 50 -2.42 -2.21 -27.03
CA VAL A 50 -3.45 -1.21 -27.36
C VAL A 50 -3.54 -0.13 -26.27
N GLU A 51 -3.18 1.11 -26.60
CA GLU A 51 -3.10 2.25 -25.67
C GLU A 51 -4.40 2.48 -24.86
N TYR A 52 -5.57 2.33 -25.50
CA TYR A 52 -6.87 2.53 -24.84
C TYR A 52 -7.24 1.47 -23.80
N ILE A 53 -6.72 0.24 -23.93
CA ILE A 53 -7.11 -0.90 -23.07
C ILE A 53 -6.17 -1.03 -21.86
N ARG A 54 -5.01 -0.36 -21.87
CA ARG A 54 -3.98 -0.49 -20.83
C ARG A 54 -4.46 -0.08 -19.43
N TYR A 55 -5.05 1.10 -19.27
CA TYR A 55 -5.49 1.57 -17.95
C TYR A 55 -6.65 0.75 -17.37
N PRO A 56 -7.70 0.40 -18.16
CA PRO A 56 -8.72 -0.55 -17.72
C PRO A 56 -8.17 -1.90 -17.26
N LEU A 57 -7.13 -2.42 -17.91
CA LEU A 57 -6.49 -3.68 -17.51
C LEU A 57 -5.79 -3.58 -16.14
N VAL A 58 -5.17 -2.43 -15.83
CA VAL A 58 -4.59 -2.21 -14.49
C VAL A 58 -5.70 -2.20 -13.42
N VAL A 59 -6.81 -1.52 -13.69
CA VAL A 59 -7.96 -1.50 -12.78
C VAL A 59 -8.53 -2.92 -12.59
N LEU A 60 -8.65 -3.68 -13.67
CA LEU A 60 -9.09 -5.08 -13.62
C LEU A 60 -8.12 -5.94 -12.81
N LEU A 61 -6.80 -5.81 -13.02
CA LEU A 61 -5.79 -6.54 -12.24
C LEU A 61 -5.86 -6.17 -10.75
N ALA A 62 -6.02 -4.89 -10.42
CA ALA A 62 -6.17 -4.44 -9.04
C ALA A 62 -7.45 -5.01 -8.41
N ALA A 63 -8.56 -5.06 -9.15
CA ALA A 63 -9.81 -5.66 -8.69
C ALA A 63 -9.69 -7.17 -8.47
N ILE A 64 -9.06 -7.90 -9.41
CA ILE A 64 -8.80 -9.34 -9.27
C ILE A 64 -7.84 -9.59 -8.09
N THR A 65 -6.86 -8.71 -7.88
CA THR A 65 -5.97 -8.77 -6.70
C THR A 65 -6.77 -8.61 -5.41
N TYR A 66 -7.72 -7.67 -5.35
CA TYR A 66 -8.60 -7.49 -4.19
C TYR A 66 -9.39 -8.77 -3.89
N ILE A 67 -10.02 -9.34 -4.91
CA ILE A 67 -10.83 -10.54 -4.77
C ILE A 67 -9.97 -11.75 -4.39
N GLY A 68 -8.82 -11.92 -5.05
CA GLY A 68 -7.88 -13.01 -4.78
C GLY A 68 -7.30 -12.94 -3.37
N SER A 69 -6.90 -11.76 -2.92
CA SER A 69 -6.40 -11.54 -1.55
C SER A 69 -7.51 -11.71 -0.51
N ALA A 70 -8.72 -11.21 -0.77
CA ALA A 70 -9.89 -11.47 0.06
C ALA A 70 -10.14 -12.98 0.19
N PHE A 71 -10.11 -13.73 -0.91
CA PHE A 71 -10.25 -15.19 -0.88
C PHE A 71 -9.17 -15.88 -0.05
N GLY A 72 -7.92 -15.39 -0.13
CA GLY A 72 -6.78 -15.86 0.67
C GLY A 72 -6.95 -15.62 2.18
N LEU A 73 -7.38 -14.41 2.54
CA LEU A 73 -7.35 -13.90 3.92
C LEU A 73 -8.70 -13.97 4.66
N ARG A 74 -9.81 -14.26 3.96
CA ARG A 74 -11.21 -14.16 4.47
C ARG A 74 -11.50 -14.82 5.81
N ASP A 75 -10.77 -15.86 6.19
CA ASP A 75 -11.18 -16.72 7.30
C ASP A 75 -11.14 -15.97 8.66
N ASP A 76 -10.28 -14.95 8.77
CA ASP A 76 -10.12 -14.16 10.00
C ASP A 76 -10.48 -12.67 9.85
N LEU A 77 -10.82 -12.19 8.64
CA LEU A 77 -11.05 -10.76 8.36
C LEU A 77 -12.29 -10.19 9.07
N ARG A 78 -12.13 -9.11 9.84
CA ARG A 78 -13.21 -8.41 10.55
C ARG A 78 -13.13 -6.88 10.40
N GLY A 79 -14.30 -6.26 10.19
CA GLY A 79 -14.45 -4.79 10.25
C GLY A 79 -13.49 -4.04 9.33
N VAL A 80 -12.61 -3.22 9.93
CA VAL A 80 -11.66 -2.34 9.24
C VAL A 80 -10.55 -3.11 8.51
N GLU A 81 -10.30 -4.37 8.87
CA GLU A 81 -9.27 -5.22 8.25
C GLU A 81 -9.48 -5.44 6.76
N TRP A 82 -10.74 -5.42 6.29
CA TRP A 82 -11.06 -5.47 4.87
C TRP A 82 -10.43 -4.31 4.10
N PHE A 83 -10.39 -3.13 4.72
CA PHE A 83 -9.77 -1.96 4.15
C PHE A 83 -8.25 -1.98 4.35
N THR A 84 -7.80 -2.15 5.59
CA THR A 84 -6.38 -1.98 5.93
C THR A 84 -5.48 -3.12 5.45
N LEU A 85 -5.99 -4.34 5.32
CA LEU A 85 -5.17 -5.46 4.87
C LEU A 85 -5.22 -5.64 3.35
N LEU A 86 -6.36 -5.40 2.70
CA LEU A 86 -6.51 -5.70 1.27
C LEU A 86 -6.09 -4.56 0.35
N ILE A 87 -6.31 -3.30 0.74
CA ILE A 87 -5.96 -2.15 -0.10
C ILE A 87 -4.45 -2.04 -0.37
N PRO A 88 -3.54 -2.27 0.60
CA PRO A 88 -2.11 -2.27 0.29
C PRO A 88 -1.73 -3.26 -0.81
N LEU A 89 -2.40 -4.43 -0.89
CA LEU A 89 -2.16 -5.42 -1.94
C LEU A 89 -2.66 -4.92 -3.30
N THR A 90 -3.84 -4.31 -3.36
CA THR A 90 -4.36 -3.79 -4.62
C THR A 90 -3.53 -2.63 -5.14
N LEU A 91 -3.10 -1.74 -4.24
CA LEU A 91 -2.19 -0.64 -4.56
C LEU A 91 -0.85 -1.17 -5.06
N TYR A 92 -0.30 -2.21 -4.43
CA TYR A 92 0.93 -2.86 -4.92
C TYR A 92 0.77 -3.37 -6.35
N SER A 93 -0.33 -4.08 -6.63
CA SER A 93 -0.56 -4.59 -7.98
C SER A 93 -0.74 -3.49 -9.01
N ALA A 94 -1.49 -2.43 -8.66
CA ALA A 94 -1.65 -1.27 -9.51
C ALA A 94 -0.31 -0.54 -9.74
N ALA A 95 0.49 -0.38 -8.69
CA ALA A 95 1.79 0.30 -8.73
C ALA A 95 2.76 -0.37 -9.71
N VAL A 96 2.92 -1.69 -9.61
CA VAL A 96 3.84 -2.44 -10.46
C VAL A 96 3.35 -2.49 -11.92
N ALA A 97 2.03 -2.66 -12.12
CA ALA A 97 1.45 -2.68 -13.45
C ALA A 97 1.55 -1.31 -14.16
N LEU A 98 1.30 -0.21 -13.44
CA LEU A 98 1.46 1.14 -13.96
C LEU A 98 2.93 1.49 -14.22
N PHE A 99 3.83 1.12 -13.31
CA PHE A 99 5.27 1.37 -13.45
C PHE A 99 5.85 0.66 -14.68
N TYR A 100 5.36 -0.54 -15.01
CA TYR A 100 5.78 -1.25 -16.22
C TYR A 100 5.58 -0.42 -17.49
N PHE A 101 4.55 0.43 -17.55
CA PHE A 101 4.30 1.29 -18.72
C PHE A 101 5.35 2.38 -18.91
N LEU A 102 6.13 2.70 -17.87
CA LEU A 102 7.24 3.64 -17.95
C LEU A 102 8.51 2.99 -18.52
N LEU A 103 8.54 1.65 -18.61
CA LEU A 103 9.69 0.90 -19.08
C LEU A 103 9.59 0.57 -20.57
N PRO A 104 10.73 0.45 -21.29
CA PRO A 104 10.72 -0.03 -22.67
C PRO A 104 10.09 -1.43 -22.77
N ALA A 105 9.20 -1.66 -23.75
CA ALA A 105 8.50 -2.91 -23.97
C ALA A 105 9.43 -4.01 -24.55
N ARG A 106 10.29 -4.57 -23.70
CA ARG A 106 11.24 -5.64 -24.06
C ARG A 106 11.01 -6.84 -23.15
N TRP A 107 11.22 -8.06 -23.65
CA TRP A 107 11.16 -9.26 -22.81
C TRP A 107 12.12 -9.19 -21.60
N LEU A 108 13.27 -8.53 -21.78
CA LEU A 108 14.25 -8.31 -20.72
C LEU A 108 13.71 -7.44 -19.56
N THR A 109 12.75 -6.53 -19.80
CA THR A 109 12.12 -5.74 -18.72
C THR A 109 10.91 -6.46 -18.11
N ARG A 110 10.24 -7.33 -18.87
CA ARG A 110 9.08 -8.12 -18.40
C ARG A 110 9.44 -9.10 -17.30
N ILE A 111 10.53 -9.87 -17.48
CA ILE A 111 10.91 -10.92 -16.53
C ILE A 111 11.26 -10.34 -15.14
N PRO A 112 12.10 -9.29 -15.02
CA PRO A 112 12.38 -8.67 -13.72
C PRO A 112 11.14 -8.06 -13.07
N VAL A 113 10.23 -7.46 -13.86
CA VAL A 113 8.97 -6.90 -13.33
C VAL A 113 8.04 -8.00 -12.83
N ALA A 114 7.92 -9.11 -13.55
CA ALA A 114 7.14 -10.25 -13.10
C ALA A 114 7.72 -10.87 -11.82
N PHE A 115 9.05 -10.96 -11.73
CA PHE A 115 9.73 -11.43 -10.51
C PHE A 115 9.50 -10.49 -9.32
N LEU A 116 9.69 -9.18 -9.53
CA LEU A 116 9.41 -8.15 -8.53
C LEU A 116 7.95 -8.25 -8.05
N TYR A 117 7.01 -8.33 -8.99
CA TYR A 117 5.59 -8.49 -8.70
C TYR A 117 5.33 -9.74 -7.85
N ALA A 118 5.76 -10.91 -8.31
CA ALA A 118 5.52 -12.18 -7.61
C ALA A 118 6.10 -12.16 -6.19
N PHE A 119 7.35 -11.72 -6.04
CA PHE A 119 8.02 -11.69 -4.75
C PHE A 119 7.37 -10.70 -3.78
N GLY A 120 7.10 -9.47 -4.24
CA GLY A 120 6.48 -8.45 -3.39
C GLY A 120 5.02 -8.78 -3.06
N LEU A 121 4.25 -9.35 -3.99
CA LEU A 121 2.86 -9.75 -3.74
C LEU A 121 2.78 -10.91 -2.75
N TYR A 122 3.66 -11.90 -2.88
CA TYR A 122 3.75 -12.99 -1.91
C TYR A 122 4.17 -12.47 -0.52
N GLY A 123 5.16 -11.58 -0.47
CA GLY A 123 5.59 -10.91 0.76
C GLY A 123 4.46 -10.12 1.42
N TYR A 124 3.66 -9.41 0.62
CA TYR A 124 2.47 -8.70 1.09
C TYR A 124 1.43 -9.68 1.65
N LEU A 125 1.05 -10.73 0.92
CA LEU A 125 0.09 -11.74 1.38
C LEU A 125 0.51 -12.36 2.72
N LEU A 126 1.80 -12.70 2.87
CA LEU A 126 2.33 -13.24 4.12
C LEU A 126 2.27 -12.22 5.25
N THR A 127 2.65 -10.97 4.99
CA THR A 127 2.65 -9.88 5.97
C THR A 127 1.23 -9.58 6.46
N GLN A 128 0.28 -9.45 5.54
CA GLN A 128 -1.12 -9.19 5.89
C GLN A 128 -1.75 -10.37 6.64
N ASN A 129 -1.37 -11.60 6.29
CA ASN A 129 -1.79 -12.77 7.06
C ASN A 129 -1.24 -12.74 8.49
N ILE A 130 0.02 -12.32 8.69
CA ILE A 130 0.58 -12.16 10.04
C ILE A 130 -0.19 -11.09 10.81
N TYR A 131 -0.54 -9.95 10.20
CA TYR A 131 -1.37 -8.93 10.86
C TYR A 131 -2.77 -9.44 11.22
N ASN A 132 -3.40 -10.17 10.31
CA ASN A 132 -4.73 -10.75 10.53
C ASN A 132 -4.73 -11.72 11.74
N VAL A 133 -3.72 -12.60 11.81
CA VAL A 133 -3.59 -13.50 12.97
C VAL A 133 -3.16 -12.72 14.23
N ALA A 134 -2.33 -11.68 14.08
CA ALA A 134 -1.82 -10.90 15.20
C ALA A 134 -2.88 -9.99 15.87
N ALA A 135 -3.93 -9.60 15.13
CA ALA A 135 -5.06 -8.85 15.67
C ALA A 135 -5.83 -9.64 16.74
N ASN A 136 -5.85 -10.97 16.63
CA ASN A 136 -6.53 -11.84 17.59
C ASN A 136 -5.62 -12.36 18.72
N ARG A 137 -4.31 -12.46 18.48
CA ARG A 137 -3.33 -12.98 19.44
C ARG A 137 -1.94 -12.41 19.20
N THR A 138 -1.14 -12.25 20.26
CA THR A 138 0.26 -11.82 20.11
C THR A 138 1.13 -12.91 19.49
N ILE A 139 1.94 -12.57 18.48
CA ILE A 139 2.84 -13.51 17.78
C ILE A 139 4.23 -12.89 17.63
N ALA A 140 5.29 -13.68 17.84
CA ALA A 140 6.68 -13.23 17.72
C ALA A 140 7.03 -12.65 16.34
N LEU A 141 6.43 -13.20 15.27
CA LEU A 141 6.66 -12.80 13.88
C LEU A 141 6.13 -11.39 13.55
N LEU A 142 5.31 -10.79 14.42
CA LEU A 142 4.70 -9.48 14.17
C LEU A 142 5.76 -8.37 13.97
N ARG A 143 6.88 -8.44 14.69
CA ARG A 143 7.95 -7.43 14.54
C ARG A 143 8.55 -7.46 13.14
N ALA A 144 8.84 -8.66 12.62
CA ALA A 144 9.37 -8.83 11.27
C ALA A 144 8.34 -8.40 10.21
N ALA A 145 7.06 -8.75 10.41
CA ALA A 145 5.98 -8.35 9.52
C ALA A 145 5.85 -6.81 9.43
N ARG A 146 5.98 -6.08 10.55
CA ARG A 146 5.98 -4.61 10.56
C ARG A 146 7.08 -4.01 9.70
N SER A 147 8.31 -4.50 9.83
CA SER A 147 9.44 -4.05 9.02
C SER A 147 9.24 -4.34 7.53
N VAL A 148 8.84 -5.56 7.18
CA VAL A 148 8.63 -5.96 5.78
C VAL A 148 7.45 -5.21 5.15
N GLY A 149 6.34 -5.07 5.88
CA GLY A 149 5.16 -4.34 5.42
C GLY A 149 5.46 -2.86 5.21
N PHE A 150 6.24 -2.25 6.10
CA PHE A 150 6.65 -0.85 5.94
C PHE A 150 7.57 -0.66 4.73
N LEU A 151 8.54 -1.55 4.53
CA LEU A 151 9.41 -1.54 3.35
C LEU A 151 8.60 -1.66 2.05
N LEU A 152 7.66 -2.60 2.00
CA LEU A 152 6.78 -2.78 0.85
C LEU A 152 5.89 -1.56 0.62
N THR A 153 5.43 -0.89 1.68
CA THR A 153 4.63 0.35 1.59
C THR A 153 5.42 1.46 0.91
N ILE A 154 6.69 1.64 1.28
CA ILE A 154 7.57 2.67 0.69
C ILE A 154 7.82 2.38 -0.79
N ILE A 155 8.10 1.11 -1.13
CA ILE A 155 8.30 0.71 -2.53
C ILE A 155 7.03 0.96 -3.35
N THR A 156 5.86 0.52 -2.87
CA THR A 156 4.58 0.77 -3.56
C THR A 156 4.33 2.26 -3.76
N TYR A 157 4.54 3.05 -2.70
CA TYR A 157 4.32 4.49 -2.73
C TYR A 157 5.24 5.17 -3.75
N TYR A 158 6.52 4.85 -3.75
CA TYR A 158 7.49 5.37 -4.72
C TYR A 158 7.04 5.10 -6.17
N LEU A 159 6.66 3.86 -6.48
CA LEU A 159 6.22 3.47 -7.83
C LEU A 159 4.95 4.23 -8.27
N LEU A 160 3.97 4.40 -7.37
CA LEU A 160 2.75 5.14 -7.67
C LEU A 160 2.99 6.63 -7.85
N VAL A 161 3.74 7.26 -6.95
CA VAL A 161 4.08 8.69 -7.05
C VAL A 161 4.85 8.96 -8.32
N LEU A 162 5.84 8.12 -8.64
CA LEU A 162 6.60 8.23 -9.89
C LEU A 162 5.69 8.14 -11.12
N THR A 163 4.74 7.21 -11.12
CA THR A 163 3.78 7.07 -12.23
C THR A 163 2.88 8.30 -12.35
N ILE A 164 2.31 8.78 -11.24
CA ILE A 164 1.45 9.98 -11.25
C ILE A 164 2.20 11.18 -11.82
N LEU A 165 3.42 11.44 -11.33
CA LEU A 165 4.23 12.56 -11.79
C LEU A 165 4.63 12.41 -13.27
N SER A 166 4.79 11.17 -13.75
CA SER A 166 5.12 10.89 -15.15
C SER A 166 3.99 11.22 -16.13
N PHE A 167 2.73 11.27 -15.68
CA PHE A 167 1.62 11.75 -16.51
C PHE A 167 1.69 13.25 -16.81
N ARG A 168 2.55 14.02 -16.11
CA ARG A 168 2.73 15.47 -16.31
C ARG A 168 1.42 16.28 -16.29
N SER A 169 0.44 15.80 -15.53
CA SER A 169 -0.81 16.54 -15.29
C SER A 169 -0.54 17.84 -14.53
N TYR A 170 -1.50 18.75 -14.52
CA TYR A 170 -1.39 20.02 -13.80
C TYR A 170 -1.01 19.80 -12.32
N PRO A 171 -0.07 20.57 -11.75
CA PRO A 171 0.48 20.35 -10.40
C PRO A 171 -0.57 20.16 -9.30
N PHE A 172 -1.68 20.88 -9.38
CA PHE A 172 -2.78 20.76 -8.42
C PHE A 172 -3.43 19.36 -8.43
N PHE A 173 -3.67 18.78 -9.62
CA PHE A 173 -4.23 17.43 -9.71
C PHE A 173 -3.24 16.38 -9.23
N ASN A 174 -1.95 16.53 -9.54
CA ASN A 174 -0.92 15.62 -9.03
C ASN A 174 -0.87 15.63 -7.50
N SER A 175 -0.88 16.83 -6.89
CA SER A 175 -0.93 17.00 -5.45
C SER A 175 -2.16 16.32 -4.82
N LEU A 176 -3.35 16.50 -5.42
CA LEU A 176 -4.58 15.84 -4.95
C LEU A 176 -4.49 14.31 -5.03
N PHE A 177 -4.04 13.75 -6.16
CA PHE A 177 -3.87 12.31 -6.31
C PHE A 177 -2.82 11.74 -5.36
N ILE A 178 -1.69 12.44 -5.19
CA ILE A 178 -0.62 12.04 -4.27
C ILE A 178 -1.12 12.11 -2.83
N GLY A 179 -1.91 13.11 -2.45
CA GLY A 179 -2.55 13.18 -1.14
C GLY A 179 -3.48 11.98 -0.87
N GLY A 180 -4.34 11.65 -1.83
CA GLY A 180 -5.23 10.48 -1.75
C GLY A 180 -4.47 9.16 -1.60
N ILE A 181 -3.47 8.93 -2.46
CA ILE A 181 -2.64 7.71 -2.38
C ILE A 181 -1.81 7.68 -1.10
N SER A 182 -1.32 8.83 -0.62
CA SER A 182 -0.59 8.92 0.65
C SER A 182 -1.48 8.45 1.79
N TRP A 183 -2.73 8.93 1.88
CA TRP A 183 -3.66 8.48 2.92
C TRP A 183 -3.91 6.97 2.84
N LEU A 184 -4.13 6.43 1.64
CA LEU A 184 -4.35 4.99 1.43
C LEU A 184 -3.16 4.11 1.84
N HIS A 185 -1.93 4.63 1.87
CA HIS A 185 -0.74 3.92 2.36
C HIS A 185 -0.51 4.14 3.86
N ILE A 186 -0.66 5.38 4.33
CA ILE A 186 -0.35 5.77 5.71
C ILE A 186 -1.36 5.15 6.68
N PHE A 187 -2.65 5.17 6.35
CA PHE A 187 -3.67 4.67 7.26
C PHE A 187 -3.49 3.19 7.61
N PRO A 188 -3.33 2.26 6.64
CA PRO A 188 -2.99 0.87 6.93
C PRO A 188 -1.66 0.71 7.68
N ALA A 189 -0.63 1.49 7.31
CA ALA A 189 0.68 1.41 7.94
C ALA A 189 0.64 1.78 9.43
N LEU A 190 -0.09 2.85 9.80
CA LEU A 190 -0.26 3.25 11.19
C LEU A 190 -1.21 2.31 11.95
N TRP A 191 -2.30 1.86 11.32
CA TRP A 191 -3.22 0.90 11.93
C TRP A 191 -2.53 -0.43 12.30
N SER A 192 -1.53 -0.88 11.51
CA SER A 192 -0.77 -2.11 11.79
C SER A 192 0.04 -2.10 13.11
N VAL A 193 0.16 -0.94 13.75
CA VAL A 193 0.80 -0.78 15.07
C VAL A 193 -0.14 -1.18 16.20
N GLU A 194 -1.43 -0.85 16.09
CA GLU A 194 -2.44 -1.13 17.12
C GLU A 194 -3.21 -2.43 16.86
N LEU A 195 -3.45 -2.79 15.58
CA LEU A 195 -4.18 -4.01 15.15
C LEU A 195 -5.55 -4.20 15.84
N THR A 196 -6.28 -3.10 16.01
CA THR A 196 -7.60 -3.08 16.66
C THR A 196 -8.73 -3.20 15.64
N GLU A 197 -9.85 -3.83 16.02
CA GLU A 197 -11.03 -4.03 15.15
C GLU A 197 -11.61 -2.70 14.61
N LYS A 198 -11.49 -1.62 15.39
CA LYS A 198 -11.82 -0.24 14.99
C LYS A 198 -10.56 0.60 15.00
N ALA A 199 -10.40 1.44 13.99
CA ALA A 199 -9.29 2.40 13.94
C ALA A 199 -9.47 3.47 15.03
N SER A 200 -8.41 3.73 15.80
CA SER A 200 -8.43 4.78 16.81
C SER A 200 -8.48 6.16 16.16
N GLY A 201 -9.13 7.12 16.84
CA GLY A 201 -9.19 8.50 16.37
C GLY A 201 -7.80 9.13 16.19
N ARG A 202 -6.82 8.69 16.99
CA ARG A 202 -5.41 9.10 16.88
C ARG A 202 -4.78 8.62 15.57
N VAL A 203 -4.95 7.34 15.21
CA VAL A 203 -4.47 6.79 13.94
C VAL A 203 -5.09 7.54 12.76
N ILE A 204 -6.41 7.76 12.78
CA ILE A 204 -7.11 8.48 11.70
C ILE A 204 -6.58 9.90 11.56
N ALA A 205 -6.50 10.66 12.66
CA ALA A 205 -6.04 12.05 12.65
C ALA A 205 -4.59 12.17 12.16
N LEU A 206 -3.68 11.31 12.64
CA LEU A 206 -2.29 11.28 12.17
C LEU A 206 -2.21 10.92 10.68
N SER A 207 -3.00 9.94 10.23
CA SER A 207 -3.00 9.52 8.83
C SER A 207 -3.41 10.64 7.88
N ILE A 208 -4.48 11.36 8.23
CA ILE A 208 -4.97 12.49 7.44
C ILE A 208 -3.95 13.64 7.47
N SER A 209 -3.43 13.98 8.65
CA SER A 209 -2.47 15.07 8.81
C SER A 209 -1.21 14.84 7.97
N LEU A 210 -0.64 13.64 8.02
CA LEU A 210 0.55 13.28 7.25
C LEU A 210 0.27 13.23 5.73
N ALA A 211 -0.91 12.75 5.33
CA ALA A 211 -1.29 12.76 3.92
C ALA A 211 -1.45 14.19 3.36
N VAL A 212 -2.00 15.12 4.16
CA VAL A 212 -2.08 16.54 3.81
C VAL A 212 -0.69 17.16 3.67
N VAL A 213 0.23 16.85 4.59
CA VAL A 213 1.62 17.32 4.49
C VAL A 213 2.29 16.84 3.19
N LEU A 214 2.15 15.54 2.85
CA LEU A 214 2.70 15.01 1.60
C LEU A 214 2.03 15.62 0.35
N SER A 215 0.73 15.87 0.40
CA SER A 215 -0.01 16.57 -0.66
C SER A 215 0.54 17.98 -0.90
N GLN A 216 0.76 18.75 0.17
CA GLN A 216 1.31 20.11 0.10
C GLN A 216 2.75 20.11 -0.40
N LEU A 217 3.60 19.20 0.10
CA LEU A 217 4.97 19.05 -0.38
C LEU A 217 5.01 18.64 -1.84
N SER A 218 4.11 17.76 -2.29
CA SER A 218 3.99 17.40 -3.70
C SER A 218 3.67 18.60 -4.57
N TRP A 219 2.80 19.51 -4.10
CA TRP A 219 2.50 20.73 -4.83
C TRP A 219 3.74 21.64 -4.90
N ALA A 220 4.41 21.85 -3.78
CA ALA A 220 5.62 22.66 -3.70
C ALA A 220 6.74 22.13 -4.61
N PHE A 221 7.00 20.82 -4.58
CA PHE A 221 8.02 20.19 -5.42
C PHE A 221 7.66 20.18 -6.90
N SER A 222 6.38 20.22 -7.25
CA SER A 222 5.96 20.34 -8.66
C SER A 222 6.35 21.70 -9.28
N LEU A 223 6.61 22.71 -8.46
CA LEU A 223 7.11 24.03 -8.92
C LEU A 223 8.63 24.05 -9.05
N TRP A 224 9.32 23.03 -8.53
CA TRP A 224 10.77 22.96 -8.52
C TRP A 224 11.27 22.23 -9.78
N PRO A 225 12.24 22.79 -10.54
CA PRO A 225 12.78 22.18 -11.75
C PRO A 225 13.68 20.97 -11.43
N MET A 226 13.06 19.85 -11.07
CA MET A 226 13.70 18.57 -10.76
C MET A 226 13.10 17.44 -11.61
N PRO A 227 13.89 16.39 -11.92
CA PRO A 227 13.34 15.21 -12.59
C PRO A 227 12.28 14.53 -11.70
N THR A 228 11.25 13.96 -12.33
CA THR A 228 10.12 13.31 -11.63
C THR A 228 10.58 12.18 -10.71
N THR A 229 11.65 11.48 -11.07
CA THR A 229 12.30 10.45 -10.24
C THR A 229 12.81 11.01 -8.92
N MET A 230 13.43 12.19 -8.92
CA MET A 230 13.93 12.82 -7.69
C MET A 230 12.79 13.32 -6.80
N ILE A 231 11.73 13.88 -7.38
CA ILE A 231 10.54 14.28 -6.62
C ILE A 231 9.87 13.07 -5.97
N ALA A 232 9.74 11.95 -6.69
CA ALA A 232 9.19 10.72 -6.14
C ALA A 232 10.05 10.14 -5.01
N LEU A 233 11.39 10.19 -5.13
CA LEU A 233 12.32 9.81 -4.07
C LEU A 233 12.19 10.70 -2.83
N LEU A 234 12.08 12.03 -3.01
CA LEU A 234 11.87 12.98 -1.91
C LEU A 234 10.56 12.72 -1.17
N LEU A 235 9.45 12.58 -1.88
CA LEU A 235 8.16 12.29 -1.24
C LEU A 235 8.17 10.95 -0.51
N SER A 236 8.84 9.94 -1.07
CA SER A 236 9.00 8.64 -0.43
C SER A 236 9.89 8.68 0.81
N SER A 237 10.94 9.51 0.82
CA SER A 237 11.80 9.70 2.00
C SER A 237 11.08 10.46 3.11
N VAL A 238 10.25 11.44 2.75
CA VAL A 238 9.36 12.13 3.69
C VAL A 238 8.35 11.14 4.26
N LEU A 239 7.69 10.33 3.42
CA LEU A 239 6.77 9.29 3.90
C LEU A 239 7.47 8.33 4.86
N TYR A 240 8.65 7.82 4.49
CA TYR A 240 9.46 6.96 5.35
C TYR A 240 9.71 7.60 6.71
N SER A 241 10.15 8.86 6.71
CA SER A 241 10.52 9.55 7.94
C SER A 241 9.31 9.86 8.81
N THR A 242 8.24 10.44 8.23
CA THR A 242 7.07 10.86 9.00
C THR A 242 6.24 9.68 9.48
N VAL A 243 6.03 8.67 8.63
CA VAL A 243 5.25 7.48 9.00
C VAL A 243 6.05 6.61 9.96
N GLY A 244 7.36 6.44 9.75
CA GLY A 244 8.22 5.69 10.68
C GLY A 244 8.24 6.32 12.07
N MET A 245 8.42 7.65 12.16
CA MET A 245 8.29 8.38 13.43
C MET A 245 6.90 8.25 14.05
N ALA A 246 5.83 8.30 13.26
CA ALA A 246 4.47 8.13 13.76
C ALA A 246 4.20 6.70 14.27
N GLN A 247 4.76 5.67 13.62
CA GLN A 247 4.68 4.29 14.12
C GLN A 247 5.40 4.12 15.46
N GLU A 248 6.57 4.74 15.62
CA GLU A 248 7.33 4.71 16.87
C GLU A 248 6.64 5.54 17.98
N TYR A 249 6.02 6.66 17.62
CA TYR A 249 5.19 7.46 18.52
C TYR A 249 3.99 6.65 19.04
N LEU A 250 3.24 5.99 18.13
CA LEU A 250 2.12 5.12 18.51
C LEU A 250 2.58 3.93 19.34
N SER A 251 3.79 3.43 19.09
CA SER A 251 4.42 2.36 19.88
C SER A 251 4.99 2.82 21.23
N GLN A 252 4.88 4.11 21.57
CA GLN A 252 5.47 4.72 22.77
C GLN A 252 6.99 4.52 22.89
N LYS A 253 7.68 4.51 21.74
CA LYS A 253 9.13 4.26 21.61
C LYS A 253 9.84 5.36 20.84
N LEU A 254 9.25 6.54 20.77
CA LEU A 254 9.85 7.68 20.08
C LEU A 254 10.94 8.31 20.95
N TYR A 255 12.19 7.90 20.70
CA TYR A 255 13.37 8.49 21.31
C TYR A 255 13.99 9.54 20.40
N LYS A 256 14.72 10.50 20.99
CA LYS A 256 15.46 11.54 20.22
C LYS A 256 16.39 10.93 19.17
N LYS A 257 17.05 9.82 19.50
CA LYS A 257 17.94 9.10 18.58
C LYS A 257 17.17 8.61 17.34
N THR A 258 16.00 8.02 17.53
CA THR A 258 15.12 7.55 16.45
C THR A 258 14.66 8.69 15.55
N ILE A 259 14.34 9.86 16.12
CA ILE A 259 14.00 11.06 15.34
C ILE A 259 15.16 11.47 14.44
N ILE A 260 16.38 11.51 14.99
CA ILE A 260 17.58 11.87 14.24
C ILE A 260 17.83 10.87 13.10
N GLU A 261 17.67 9.56 13.34
CA GLU A 261 17.82 8.53 12.32
C GLU A 261 16.85 8.77 11.15
N PHE A 262 15.55 8.95 11.41
CA PHE A 262 14.57 9.23 10.36
C PHE A 262 14.84 10.56 9.63
N VAL A 263 15.04 11.64 10.37
CA VAL A 263 15.30 12.98 9.78
C VAL A 263 16.58 12.97 8.94
N SER A 264 17.62 12.24 9.36
CA SER A 264 18.88 12.16 8.61
C SER A 264 18.69 11.62 7.20
N VAL A 265 17.83 10.61 7.01
CA VAL A 265 17.52 10.05 5.69
C VAL A 265 16.84 11.10 4.81
N CYS A 266 15.86 11.83 5.35
CA CYS A 266 15.23 12.95 4.65
C CYS A 266 16.24 14.02 4.22
N VAL A 267 17.12 14.43 5.14
CA VAL A 267 18.15 15.46 4.87
C VAL A 267 19.11 14.99 3.78
N ILE A 268 19.59 13.74 3.83
CA ILE A 268 20.50 13.19 2.82
C ILE A 268 19.85 13.20 1.44
N VAL A 269 18.61 12.73 1.33
CA VAL A 269 17.88 12.72 0.04
C VAL A 269 17.59 14.15 -0.44
N PHE A 270 17.29 15.07 0.47
CA PHE A 270 17.11 16.49 0.15
C PHE A 270 18.39 17.13 -0.39
N LEU A 271 19.54 16.87 0.22
CA LEU A 271 20.84 17.35 -0.28
C LEU A 271 21.15 16.76 -1.66
N ALA A 272 20.89 15.48 -1.89
CA ALA A 272 21.04 14.87 -3.20
C ALA A 272 20.14 15.54 -4.25
N ALA A 273 18.90 15.88 -3.88
CA ALA A 273 17.97 16.59 -4.76
C ALA A 273 18.48 17.98 -5.16
N LEU A 274 19.04 18.75 -4.22
CA LEU A 274 19.67 20.04 -4.50
C LEU A 274 20.82 19.91 -5.52
N LEU A 275 21.66 18.88 -5.39
CA LEU A 275 22.77 18.64 -6.31
C LEU A 275 22.30 18.27 -7.73
N THR A 276 21.14 17.61 -7.85
CA THR A 276 20.58 17.25 -9.16
C THR A 276 19.74 18.35 -9.81
N THR A 277 19.41 19.40 -9.05
CA THR A 277 18.59 20.49 -9.57
C THR A 277 19.35 21.26 -10.64
N ARG A 278 18.78 21.33 -11.85
CA ARG A 278 19.32 22.13 -12.96
C ARG A 278 18.53 23.42 -13.06
N TRP A 279 19.06 24.49 -12.47
CA TRP A 279 18.49 25.83 -12.55
C TRP A 279 18.69 26.49 -13.92
N ARG A 280 19.67 26.00 -14.68
CA ARG A 280 19.88 26.38 -16.07
C ARG A 280 18.98 25.49 -16.91
N GLY A 281 17.81 26.00 -17.30
CA GLY A 281 16.86 25.34 -18.19
C GLY A 281 17.40 25.19 -19.60
N ILE A 282 18.39 24.30 -19.78
CA ILE A 282 18.89 23.79 -21.06
C ILE A 282 18.96 22.27 -20.95
#